data_AF-A0AAN4UA37-F1
#
_entry.id   AF-A0AAN4UA37-F1
#
_cell.length_a   1.000
_cell.length_b   1.000
_cell.length_c   1.000
_cell.angle_alpha   90.00
_cell.angle_beta   90.00
_cell.angle_gamma   90.00
#
_symmetry.space_group_name_H-M   'P 1'
#
loop_
_entity.id
_entity.type
_entity.pdbx_description
1 polymer ?
#
loop_
_entity_poly.entity_id
_entity_poly.type
_entity_poly.pdbx_seq_one_letter_code
_entity_poly.pdbx_strand_id
1 'polypeptide(L)'
;MKEVNDSHLTKNTIKNIHNYYQRFKRLNNFYVILCSLFILLSLLFFIFGIPLLNNQKNVTEQHYTHQINGFQAQKEEKEEQIDAQGSTSFEDTLQAQEEQYANEYNPQADYYEADIGDGDSTIAIDRNNIFVSDNAEVLSSQAKQKIYDLNRQLDENANGAQFMVVTLNQLPSDTDIERYATDIFNTLGIGNDEEDNGVLYVMSVSEQEARLEVGYGFEDTLTDANSQEIIDNDEVVEDYQDENYSEGVMQTTDLVADYINSATPYEDSRINYYQERLQILPFIYLIPIVIVAILFVAVLLYFIGTMKTRKLLANDYKEFSNTIEDNRIPADQAAEKIKHLSLYGLLFYGMVYWQTYRHVLKNRDIGRLLHKYPSGRKMGRRVLVGDTLYDYRGLILTAHYASSAYNPRSSKGRGRGGGGFGGGFGGGSFGGGASGGGGASGGW
;
A
#
# COMPACT_ATOMS: atom_id res chain seq x y z
N MET A 1 38.96 29.75 -16.54
CA MET A 1 39.68 29.53 -15.27
C MET A 1 41.05 30.16 -15.43
N LYS A 2 41.49 31.02 -14.49
CA LYS A 2 42.79 31.72 -14.57
C LYS A 2 43.92 30.69 -14.64
N GLU A 3 44.79 30.82 -15.63
CA GLU A 3 46.06 30.10 -15.70
C GLU A 3 46.82 30.28 -14.38
N VAL A 4 47.13 29.17 -13.72
CA VAL A 4 48.05 29.15 -12.58
C VAL A 4 49.43 29.18 -13.20
N ASN A 5 50.01 30.37 -13.27
CA ASN A 5 51.35 30.63 -13.75
C ASN A 5 52.37 29.85 -12.89
N ASP A 6 53.30 29.18 -13.56
CA ASP A 6 53.94 27.93 -13.10
C ASP A 6 55.08 28.09 -12.07
N SER A 7 55.27 29.26 -11.43
CA SER A 7 56.48 29.47 -10.62
C SER A 7 56.29 29.67 -9.12
N HIS A 8 55.14 30.08 -8.59
CA HIS A 8 54.96 30.17 -7.13
C HIS A 8 53.48 30.01 -6.75
N LEU A 9 53.17 29.15 -5.77
CA LEU A 9 51.85 29.12 -5.14
C LEU A 9 51.55 30.53 -4.59
N THR A 10 50.56 31.21 -5.18
CA THR A 10 50.25 32.60 -4.80
C THR A 10 49.71 32.68 -3.37
N LYS A 11 49.86 33.85 -2.71
CA LYS A 11 49.23 34.14 -1.41
C LYS A 11 47.72 33.85 -1.41
N ASN A 12 47.06 34.05 -2.56
CA ASN A 12 45.64 33.74 -2.74
C ASN A 12 45.37 32.23 -2.67
N THR A 13 46.26 31.39 -3.23
CA THR A 13 46.15 29.93 -3.15
C THR A 13 46.26 29.43 -1.71
N ILE A 14 47.22 29.97 -0.95
CA ILE A 14 47.41 29.63 0.47
C ILE A 14 46.16 30.00 1.29
N LYS A 15 45.66 31.24 1.11
CA LYS A 15 44.43 31.72 1.75
C LYS A 15 43.22 30.85 1.41
N ASN A 16 43.10 30.41 0.15
CA ASN A 16 41.99 29.55 -0.28
C ASN A 16 42.06 28.17 0.37
N ILE A 17 43.22 27.50 0.40
CA ILE A 17 43.39 26.19 1.07
C ILE A 17 43.00 26.28 2.54
N HIS A 18 43.48 27.31 3.23
CA HIS A 18 43.12 27.57 4.62
C HIS A 18 41.60 27.74 4.80
N ASN A 19 40.96 28.58 3.98
CA ASN A 19 39.52 28.81 4.03
C ASN A 19 38.71 27.54 3.76
N TYR A 20 39.14 26.69 2.81
CA TYR A 20 38.49 25.41 2.52
C TYR A 20 38.57 24.45 3.71
N TYR A 21 39.74 24.32 4.34
CA TYR A 21 39.90 23.48 5.52
C TYR A 21 39.05 23.97 6.71
N GLN A 22 39.03 25.28 6.97
CA GLN A 22 38.22 25.84 8.07
C GLN A 22 36.73 25.67 7.82
N ARG A 23 36.27 25.82 6.58
CA ARG A 23 34.88 25.56 6.19
C ARG A 23 34.53 24.08 6.35
N PHE A 24 35.41 23.17 5.91
CA PHE A 24 35.26 21.73 6.10
C PHE A 24 35.10 21.37 7.58
N LYS A 25 36.02 21.85 8.42
CA LYS A 25 36.07 21.53 9.85
C LYS A 25 34.76 21.91 10.55
N ARG A 26 34.22 23.11 10.26
CA ARG A 26 32.95 23.58 10.82
C ARG A 26 31.77 22.70 10.40
N LEU A 27 31.65 22.39 9.11
CA LEU A 27 30.55 21.57 8.59
C LEU A 27 30.65 20.12 9.04
N ASN A 28 31.85 19.53 9.01
CA ASN A 28 32.08 18.18 9.48
C ASN A 28 31.76 18.03 10.97
N ASN A 29 32.12 19.03 11.81
CA ASN A 29 31.71 19.04 13.21
C ASN A 29 30.18 18.99 13.36
N PHE A 30 29.45 19.80 12.59
CA PHE A 30 27.99 19.78 12.59
C PHE A 30 27.42 18.39 12.23
N TYR A 31 27.91 17.77 11.16
CA TYR A 31 27.46 16.43 10.76
C TYR A 31 27.82 15.33 11.76
N VAL A 32 29.01 15.40 12.38
CA VAL A 32 29.41 14.46 13.43
C VAL A 32 28.44 14.54 14.59
N ILE A 33 28.09 15.75 15.06
CA ILE A 33 27.11 15.96 16.14
C ILE A 33 25.75 15.38 15.75
N LEU A 34 25.27 15.69 14.54
CA LEU A 34 23.97 15.20 14.05
C LEU A 34 23.91 13.66 13.98
N CYS A 35 24.94 13.03 13.42
CA CYS A 35 25.03 11.57 13.36
C CYS A 35 25.16 10.95 14.76
N SER A 36 25.92 11.54 15.66
CA SER A 36 26.02 11.08 17.05
C SER A 36 24.68 11.16 17.78
N LEU A 37 23.92 12.24 17.58
CA LEU A 37 22.57 12.39 18.12
C LEU A 37 21.64 11.28 17.58
N PHE A 38 21.67 11.04 16.26
CA PHE A 38 20.85 10.00 15.64
C PHE A 38 21.19 8.60 16.14
N ILE A 39 22.49 8.28 16.27
CA ILE A 39 22.97 7.00 16.83
C ILE A 39 22.46 6.84 18.26
N LEU A 40 22.56 7.89 19.09
CA LEU A 40 22.06 7.85 20.46
C LEU A 40 20.54 7.65 20.53
N LEU A 41 19.78 8.37 19.70
CA LEU A 41 18.33 8.23 19.63
C LEU A 41 17.89 6.84 19.14
N SER A 42 18.62 6.28 18.17
CA SER A 42 18.40 4.90 17.71
C SER A 42 18.67 3.89 18.83
N LEU A 43 19.75 4.06 19.60
CA LEU A 43 20.06 3.21 20.75
C LEU A 43 18.97 3.33 21.83
N LEU A 44 18.48 4.53 22.11
CA LEU A 44 17.33 4.72 23.01
C LEU A 44 16.09 4.00 22.50
N PHE A 45 15.82 4.04 21.19
CA PHE A 45 14.73 3.27 20.59
C PHE A 45 14.92 1.75 20.75
N PHE A 46 16.13 1.22 20.58
CA PHE A 46 16.40 -0.20 20.84
C PHE A 46 16.16 -0.58 22.30
N ILE A 47 16.50 0.31 23.24
CA ILE A 47 16.37 0.04 24.68
C ILE A 47 14.93 0.20 25.18
N PHE A 48 14.23 1.26 24.75
CA PHE A 48 12.91 1.61 25.28
C PHE A 48 11.78 1.40 24.28
N GLY A 49 12.03 1.65 22.99
CA GLY A 49 11.05 1.52 21.93
C GLY A 49 10.67 0.07 21.63
N ILE A 50 11.65 -0.84 21.55
CA ILE A 50 11.36 -2.27 21.32
C ILE A 50 10.51 -2.89 22.43
N PRO A 51 10.83 -2.71 23.73
CA PRO A 51 9.96 -3.22 24.79
C PRO A 51 8.55 -2.63 24.75
N LEU A 52 8.42 -1.34 24.42
CA LEU A 52 7.12 -0.69 24.28
C LEU A 52 6.30 -1.31 23.14
N LEU A 53 6.92 -1.49 21.97
CA LEU A 53 6.29 -2.16 20.81
C LEU A 53 5.89 -3.60 21.15
N ASN A 54 6.75 -4.34 21.85
CA ASN A 54 6.45 -5.71 22.25
C ASN A 54 5.29 -5.77 23.26
N ASN A 55 5.21 -4.81 24.18
CA ASN A 55 4.08 -4.72 25.10
C ASN A 55 2.77 -4.42 24.35
N GLN A 56 2.78 -3.47 23.40
CA GLN A 56 1.62 -3.19 22.56
C GLN A 56 1.20 -4.42 21.74
N LYS A 57 2.17 -5.11 21.12
CA LYS A 57 1.93 -6.38 20.43
C LYS A 57 1.23 -7.39 21.35
N ASN A 58 1.74 -7.60 22.56
CA ASN A 58 1.15 -8.57 23.49
C ASN A 58 -0.28 -8.20 23.89
N VAL A 59 -0.59 -6.91 24.07
CA VAL A 59 -1.96 -6.45 24.36
C VAL A 59 -2.88 -6.73 23.17
N THR A 60 -2.44 -6.45 21.94
CA THR A 60 -3.22 -6.75 20.73
C THR A 60 -3.42 -8.26 20.54
N GLU A 61 -2.39 -9.06 20.80
CA GLU A 61 -2.45 -10.53 20.77
C GLU A 61 -3.48 -11.08 21.77
N GLN A 62 -3.51 -10.53 22.99
CA GLN A 62 -4.52 -10.87 24.00
C GLN A 62 -5.93 -10.48 23.56
N HIS A 63 -6.10 -9.31 22.96
CA HIS A 63 -7.39 -8.87 22.44
C HIS A 63 -7.93 -9.82 21.35
N TYR A 64 -7.12 -10.15 20.34
CA TYR A 64 -7.55 -11.09 19.29
C TYR A 64 -7.84 -12.48 19.83
N THR A 65 -7.01 -12.99 20.75
CA THR A 65 -7.26 -14.28 21.39
C THR A 65 -8.58 -14.28 22.17
N HIS A 66 -8.91 -13.19 22.87
CA HIS A 66 -10.18 -13.06 23.58
C HIS A 66 -11.36 -13.07 22.61
N GLN A 67 -11.27 -12.37 21.47
CA GLN A 67 -12.33 -12.35 20.46
C GLN A 67 -12.54 -13.74 19.84
N ILE A 68 -11.46 -14.42 19.45
CA ILE A 68 -11.52 -15.79 18.90
C ILE A 68 -12.25 -16.72 19.87
N ASN A 69 -11.88 -16.71 21.15
CA ASN A 69 -12.52 -17.57 22.15
C ASN A 69 -14.01 -17.21 22.35
N GLY A 70 -14.37 -15.92 22.23
CA GLY A 70 -15.75 -15.46 22.33
C GLY A 70 -16.62 -15.99 21.18
N PHE A 71 -16.15 -15.85 19.94
CA PHE A 71 -16.86 -16.38 18.77
C PHE A 71 -16.86 -17.91 18.74
N GLN A 72 -15.80 -18.58 19.22
CA GLN A 72 -15.79 -20.04 19.37
C GLN A 72 -16.87 -20.52 20.35
N ALA A 73 -17.05 -19.84 21.48
CA ALA A 73 -18.10 -20.19 22.43
C ALA A 73 -19.51 -19.95 21.85
N GLN A 74 -19.70 -18.87 21.09
CA GLN A 74 -20.97 -18.61 20.38
C GLN A 74 -21.25 -19.69 19.34
N LYS A 75 -20.21 -20.08 18.58
CA LYS A 75 -20.29 -21.15 17.60
C LYS A 75 -20.70 -22.47 18.26
N GLU A 76 -20.03 -22.88 19.34
CA GLU A 76 -20.36 -24.10 20.09
C GLU A 76 -21.80 -24.06 20.63
N GLU A 77 -22.26 -22.92 21.15
CA GLU A 77 -23.64 -22.76 21.63
C GLU A 77 -24.66 -22.92 20.50
N LYS A 78 -24.39 -22.34 19.32
CA LYS A 78 -25.26 -22.50 18.15
C LYS A 78 -25.25 -23.94 17.63
N GLU A 79 -24.10 -24.59 17.56
CA GLU A 79 -23.98 -26.01 17.18
C GLU A 79 -24.77 -26.93 18.14
N GLU A 80 -24.69 -26.69 19.46
CA GLU A 80 -25.47 -27.43 20.45
C GLU A 80 -26.99 -27.23 20.30
N GLN A 81 -27.43 -26.02 19.93
CA GLN A 81 -28.84 -25.75 19.65
C GLN A 81 -29.34 -26.49 18.40
N ILE A 82 -28.51 -26.55 17.35
CA ILE A 82 -28.81 -27.31 16.12
C ILE A 82 -28.92 -28.81 16.42
N ASP A 83 -27.98 -29.37 17.17
CA ASP A 83 -27.96 -30.79 17.54
C ASP A 83 -29.16 -31.16 18.43
N ALA A 84 -29.62 -30.23 19.28
CA ALA A 84 -30.77 -30.42 20.16
C ALA A 84 -32.13 -30.30 19.46
N GLN A 85 -32.25 -29.46 18.42
CA GLN A 85 -33.48 -29.29 17.63
C GLN A 85 -33.55 -30.24 16.43
N GLY A 86 -32.42 -30.83 16.03
CA GLY A 86 -32.31 -31.82 14.97
C GLY A 86 -32.59 -31.23 13.61
N SER A 87 -31.58 -30.58 12.99
CA SER A 87 -31.54 -30.21 11.55
C SER A 87 -32.92 -29.93 10.94
N THR A 88 -33.69 -29.01 11.52
CA THR A 88 -34.83 -28.45 10.81
C THR A 88 -34.23 -27.70 9.62
N SER A 89 -34.59 -28.12 8.41
CA SER A 89 -34.21 -27.44 7.18
C SER A 89 -34.64 -25.97 7.28
N PHE A 90 -33.97 -25.07 6.55
CA PHE A 90 -34.42 -23.68 6.41
C PHE A 90 -35.91 -23.60 6.04
N GLU A 91 -36.39 -24.50 5.18
CA GLU A 91 -37.81 -24.66 4.85
C GLU A 91 -38.66 -24.96 6.10
N ASP A 92 -38.20 -25.82 7.00
CA ASP A 92 -38.94 -26.20 8.22
C ASP A 92 -39.02 -25.05 9.23
N THR A 93 -37.96 -24.24 9.36
CA THR A 93 -37.95 -23.06 10.25
C THR A 93 -38.82 -21.94 9.70
N LEU A 94 -38.74 -21.71 8.38
CA LEU A 94 -39.60 -20.77 7.67
C LEU A 94 -41.08 -21.14 7.84
N GLN A 95 -41.43 -22.41 7.60
CA GLN A 95 -42.80 -22.90 7.69
C GLN A 95 -43.34 -22.86 9.13
N ALA A 96 -42.50 -23.08 10.14
CA ALA A 96 -42.88 -22.97 11.55
C ALA A 96 -43.16 -21.52 12.00
N GLN A 97 -42.54 -20.53 11.35
CA GLN A 97 -42.68 -19.11 11.66
C GLN A 97 -43.60 -18.35 10.69
N GLU A 98 -44.07 -19.02 9.62
CA GLU A 98 -44.90 -18.46 8.56
C GLU A 98 -46.17 -17.78 9.11
N GLU A 99 -46.87 -18.40 10.08
CA GLU A 99 -48.07 -17.81 10.70
C GLU A 99 -47.76 -16.52 11.50
N GLN A 100 -46.56 -16.42 12.08
CA GLN A 100 -46.13 -15.25 12.84
C GLN A 100 -45.83 -14.08 11.90
N TYR A 101 -45.08 -14.34 10.82
CA TYR A 101 -44.65 -13.29 9.88
C TYR A 101 -45.74 -12.90 8.87
N ALA A 102 -46.67 -13.80 8.53
CA ALA A 102 -47.78 -13.55 7.63
C ALA A 102 -48.74 -12.43 8.11
N ASN A 103 -48.79 -12.16 9.42
CA ASN A 103 -49.62 -11.09 9.97
C ASN A 103 -48.93 -9.71 9.96
N GLU A 104 -47.61 -9.66 9.72
CA GLU A 104 -46.80 -8.44 9.71
C GLU A 104 -46.57 -7.93 8.28
N TYR A 105 -46.51 -8.83 7.31
CA TYR A 105 -46.36 -8.46 5.89
C TYR A 105 -47.63 -7.85 5.30
N ASN A 106 -47.53 -6.64 4.76
CA ASN A 106 -48.59 -6.01 3.98
C ASN A 106 -48.36 -6.23 2.48
N PRO A 107 -49.17 -7.06 1.79
CA PRO A 107 -48.96 -7.36 0.37
C PRO A 107 -49.37 -6.21 -0.58
N GLN A 108 -49.92 -5.11 -0.06
CA GLN A 108 -50.19 -3.91 -0.87
C GLN A 108 -48.90 -3.10 -1.05
N ALA A 109 -48.34 -3.09 -2.27
CA ALA A 109 -47.08 -2.43 -2.55
C ALA A 109 -47.13 -0.89 -2.37
N ASP A 110 -46.10 -0.31 -1.75
CA ASP A 110 -45.90 1.14 -1.59
C ASP A 110 -44.50 1.52 -2.10
N TYR A 111 -44.42 1.82 -3.40
CA TYR A 111 -43.13 2.02 -4.07
C TYR A 111 -42.49 3.40 -3.85
N TYR A 112 -41.17 3.43 -3.86
CA TYR A 112 -40.36 4.63 -4.02
C TYR A 112 -39.21 4.40 -4.98
N GLU A 113 -38.83 5.46 -5.69
CA GLU A 113 -37.67 5.44 -6.59
C GLU A 113 -36.40 5.74 -5.78
N ALA A 114 -35.45 4.82 -5.81
CA ALA A 114 -34.10 5.02 -5.32
C ALA A 114 -33.18 5.37 -6.50
N ASP A 115 -32.45 6.49 -6.39
CA ASP A 115 -31.42 6.90 -7.34
C ASP A 115 -30.14 6.12 -7.05
N ILE A 116 -29.66 5.34 -8.03
CA ILE A 116 -28.50 4.44 -7.90
C ILE A 116 -27.16 5.16 -8.19
N GLY A 117 -27.18 6.48 -8.40
CA GLY A 117 -25.98 7.30 -8.44
C GLY A 117 -25.17 7.24 -9.74
N ASP A 118 -25.65 6.53 -10.76
CA ASP A 118 -25.05 6.51 -12.11
C ASP A 118 -25.46 7.70 -13.00
N GLY A 119 -26.44 8.50 -12.53
CA GLY A 119 -26.86 9.75 -13.14
C GLY A 119 -28.15 9.71 -13.96
N ASP A 120 -28.73 8.52 -14.23
CA ASP A 120 -30.03 8.39 -14.94
C ASP A 120 -30.86 7.14 -14.54
N SER A 121 -30.33 6.22 -13.72
CA SER A 121 -31.01 4.98 -13.32
C SER A 121 -31.71 5.10 -11.96
N THR A 122 -33.00 4.77 -11.92
CA THR A 122 -33.75 4.55 -10.67
C THR A 122 -34.27 3.12 -10.60
N ILE A 123 -34.38 2.61 -9.37
CA ILE A 123 -35.08 1.35 -9.10
C ILE A 123 -36.26 1.60 -8.15
N ALA A 124 -37.36 0.91 -8.41
CA ALA A 124 -38.55 0.94 -7.57
C ALA A 124 -38.39 -0.04 -6.40
N ILE A 125 -38.41 0.46 -5.17
CA ILE A 125 -38.33 -0.35 -3.94
C ILE A 125 -39.66 -0.27 -3.22
N ASP A 126 -40.21 -1.40 -2.81
CA ASP A 126 -41.42 -1.46 -1.99
C ASP A 126 -41.09 -1.12 -0.53
N ARG A 127 -41.70 -0.09 0.04
CA ARG A 127 -41.53 0.27 1.45
C ARG A 127 -42.00 -0.83 2.41
N ASN A 128 -42.94 -1.68 1.96
CA ASN A 128 -43.43 -2.80 2.76
C ASN A 128 -42.54 -4.05 2.60
N ASN A 129 -41.65 -4.08 1.61
CA ASN A 129 -40.63 -5.11 1.43
C ASN A 129 -39.34 -4.53 0.85
N ILE A 130 -38.53 -3.90 1.70
CA ILE A 130 -37.30 -3.24 1.24
C ILE A 130 -36.25 -4.22 0.69
N PHE A 131 -36.43 -5.52 0.93
CA PHE A 131 -35.54 -6.59 0.47
C PHE A 131 -35.84 -7.06 -0.96
N VAL A 132 -36.88 -6.54 -1.60
CA VAL A 132 -37.23 -6.90 -2.97
C VAL A 132 -37.51 -5.67 -3.83
N SER A 133 -36.79 -5.55 -4.93
CA SER A 133 -37.04 -4.58 -6.00
C SER A 133 -37.34 -5.34 -7.30
N ASP A 134 -38.62 -5.54 -7.60
CA ASP A 134 -39.07 -6.32 -8.76
C ASP A 134 -39.40 -5.44 -9.97
N ASN A 135 -38.39 -4.80 -10.58
CA ASN A 135 -38.60 -3.86 -11.69
C ASN A 135 -38.95 -4.58 -13.01
N ALA A 136 -38.67 -5.88 -13.11
CA ALA A 136 -39.06 -6.69 -14.25
C ALA A 136 -40.49 -7.24 -14.14
N GLU A 137 -41.15 -7.08 -12.98
CA GLU A 137 -42.48 -7.64 -12.68
C GLU A 137 -42.55 -9.16 -12.90
N VAL A 138 -41.47 -9.88 -12.59
CA VAL A 138 -41.33 -11.33 -12.81
C VAL A 138 -41.48 -12.17 -11.55
N LEU A 139 -41.54 -11.54 -10.37
CA LEU A 139 -41.62 -12.25 -9.10
C LEU A 139 -43.05 -12.44 -8.61
N SER A 140 -43.38 -13.67 -8.24
CA SER A 140 -44.65 -13.99 -7.58
C SER A 140 -44.73 -13.38 -6.17
N SER A 141 -45.95 -13.23 -5.64
CA SER A 141 -46.14 -12.82 -4.25
C SER A 141 -45.52 -13.79 -3.25
N GLN A 142 -45.46 -15.08 -3.61
CA GLN A 142 -44.83 -16.12 -2.78
C GLN A 142 -43.31 -15.92 -2.69
N ALA A 143 -42.64 -15.64 -3.81
CA ALA A 143 -41.21 -15.35 -3.81
C ALA A 143 -40.90 -14.09 -2.96
N LYS A 144 -41.71 -13.02 -3.12
CA LYS A 144 -41.56 -11.78 -2.34
C LYS A 144 -41.71 -12.03 -0.84
N GLN A 145 -42.70 -12.83 -0.45
CA GLN A 145 -42.92 -13.23 0.95
C GLN A 145 -41.74 -14.04 1.49
N LYS A 146 -41.26 -15.05 0.74
CA LYS A 146 -40.13 -15.89 1.14
C LYS A 146 -38.86 -15.08 1.43
N ILE A 147 -38.56 -14.09 0.58
CA ILE A 147 -37.41 -13.20 0.79
C ILE A 147 -37.60 -12.30 2.03
N TYR A 148 -38.82 -11.80 2.27
CA TYR A 148 -39.13 -11.02 3.47
C TYR A 148 -38.92 -11.85 4.75
N ASP A 149 -39.48 -13.06 4.77
CA ASP A 149 -39.41 -13.97 5.91
C ASP A 149 -37.98 -14.47 6.17
N LEU A 150 -37.18 -14.71 5.12
CA LEU A 150 -35.75 -14.99 5.24
C LEU A 150 -35.04 -13.84 5.98
N ASN A 151 -35.26 -12.59 5.58
CA ASN A 151 -34.60 -11.45 6.22
C ASN A 151 -35.03 -11.26 7.68
N ARG A 152 -36.26 -11.62 8.05
CA ARG A 152 -36.67 -11.67 9.47
C ARG A 152 -35.87 -12.70 10.26
N GLN A 153 -35.62 -13.88 9.68
CA GLN A 153 -34.77 -14.89 10.31
C GLN A 153 -33.30 -14.46 10.40
N LEU A 154 -32.77 -13.81 9.35
CA LEU A 154 -31.40 -13.31 9.33
C LEU A 154 -31.16 -12.21 10.37
N ASP A 155 -32.16 -11.34 10.58
CA ASP A 155 -32.16 -10.31 11.63
C ASP A 155 -31.99 -10.95 13.02
N GLU A 156 -32.71 -12.05 13.27
CA GLU A 156 -32.72 -12.75 14.56
C GLU A 156 -31.49 -13.66 14.79
N ASN A 157 -31.04 -14.37 13.75
CA ASN A 157 -30.10 -15.50 13.88
C ASN A 157 -28.70 -15.24 13.29
N ALA A 158 -28.57 -14.22 12.43
CA ALA A 158 -27.35 -13.90 11.70
C ALA A 158 -26.89 -12.45 11.92
N ASN A 159 -27.13 -11.91 13.12
CA ASN A 159 -26.68 -10.58 13.56
C ASN A 159 -27.08 -9.45 12.60
N GLY A 160 -28.35 -9.40 12.21
CA GLY A 160 -28.82 -8.32 11.33
C GLY A 160 -28.40 -8.46 9.87
N ALA A 161 -28.00 -9.66 9.43
CA ALA A 161 -27.68 -9.93 8.03
C ALA A 161 -28.88 -9.64 7.13
N GLN A 162 -28.60 -9.25 5.88
CA GLN A 162 -29.64 -8.88 4.92
C GLN A 162 -29.38 -9.54 3.57
N PHE A 163 -30.45 -10.07 2.96
CA PHE A 163 -30.46 -10.58 1.60
C PHE A 163 -31.45 -9.78 0.76
N MET A 164 -30.98 -9.09 -0.27
CA MET A 164 -31.83 -8.30 -1.16
C MET A 164 -31.86 -8.89 -2.57
N VAL A 165 -33.03 -8.87 -3.21
CA VAL A 165 -33.22 -9.27 -4.61
C VAL A 165 -33.64 -8.07 -5.45
N VAL A 166 -32.95 -7.88 -6.58
CA VAL A 166 -33.28 -6.85 -7.59
C VAL A 166 -33.45 -7.52 -8.95
N THR A 167 -34.64 -7.41 -9.54
CA THR A 167 -34.91 -7.82 -10.92
C THR A 167 -34.99 -6.60 -11.84
N LEU A 168 -34.42 -6.73 -13.03
CA LEU A 168 -34.33 -5.69 -14.04
C LEU A 168 -34.84 -6.22 -15.38
N ASN A 169 -35.58 -5.40 -16.11
CA ASN A 169 -35.92 -5.74 -17.50
C ASN A 169 -34.66 -5.80 -18.38
N GLN A 170 -33.77 -4.84 -18.20
CA GLN A 170 -32.49 -4.71 -18.89
C GLN A 170 -31.53 -3.88 -18.05
N LEU A 171 -30.23 -4.08 -18.25
CA LEU A 171 -29.19 -3.25 -17.67
C LEU A 171 -29.20 -1.82 -18.27
N PRO A 172 -28.75 -0.80 -17.51
CA PRO A 172 -28.48 0.52 -18.07
C PRO A 172 -27.46 0.46 -19.21
N SER A 173 -27.57 1.41 -20.15
CA SER A 173 -26.65 1.47 -21.29
C SER A 173 -25.21 1.68 -20.83
N ASP A 174 -24.28 0.95 -21.46
CA ASP A 174 -22.83 1.02 -21.20
C ASP A 174 -22.39 0.62 -19.77
N THR A 175 -23.21 -0.17 -19.05
CA THR A 175 -22.90 -0.70 -17.72
C THR A 175 -22.99 -2.23 -17.72
N ASP A 176 -22.05 -2.90 -17.04
CA ASP A 176 -22.07 -4.35 -16.81
C ASP A 176 -22.78 -4.69 -15.49
N ILE A 177 -23.24 -5.94 -15.34
CA ILE A 177 -24.00 -6.35 -14.16
C ILE A 177 -23.16 -6.24 -12.87
N GLU A 178 -21.84 -6.44 -12.98
CA GLU A 178 -20.89 -6.30 -11.88
C GLU A 178 -20.90 -4.91 -11.30
N ARG A 179 -20.65 -3.91 -12.13
CA ARG A 179 -20.65 -2.52 -11.68
C ARG A 179 -22.02 -2.10 -11.19
N TYR A 180 -23.09 -2.49 -11.88
CA TYR A 180 -24.44 -2.09 -11.50
C TYR A 180 -24.84 -2.67 -10.14
N ALA A 181 -24.55 -3.95 -9.88
CA ALA A 181 -24.80 -4.56 -8.57
C ALA A 181 -24.00 -3.88 -7.46
N THR A 182 -22.71 -3.59 -7.70
CA THR A 182 -21.87 -2.84 -6.76
C THR A 182 -22.45 -1.45 -6.47
N ASP A 183 -22.93 -0.72 -7.48
CA ASP A 183 -23.53 0.60 -7.31
C ASP A 183 -24.84 0.53 -6.50
N ILE A 184 -25.70 -0.46 -6.76
CA ILE A 184 -26.91 -0.73 -5.96
C ILE A 184 -26.54 -1.04 -4.51
N PHE A 185 -25.63 -1.99 -4.29
CA PHE A 185 -25.25 -2.46 -2.96
C PHE A 185 -24.76 -1.32 -2.07
N ASN A 186 -23.86 -0.50 -2.60
CA ASN A 186 -23.29 0.62 -1.88
C ASN A 186 -24.30 1.75 -1.64
N THR A 187 -25.16 2.01 -2.61
CA THR A 187 -26.16 3.09 -2.50
C THR A 187 -27.23 2.77 -1.47
N LEU A 188 -27.68 1.52 -1.43
CA LEU A 188 -28.70 1.07 -0.49
C LEU A 188 -28.16 0.71 0.88
N GLY A 189 -26.85 0.45 1.01
CA GLY A 189 -26.23 0.07 2.27
C GLY A 189 -26.76 -1.26 2.78
N ILE A 190 -26.73 -2.28 1.92
CA ILE A 190 -27.31 -3.60 2.21
C ILE A 190 -26.44 -4.31 3.26
N GLY A 191 -27.06 -4.74 4.36
CA GLY A 191 -26.41 -5.38 5.50
C GLY A 191 -26.37 -4.51 6.75
N ASN A 192 -25.79 -5.04 7.82
CA ASN A 192 -25.57 -4.30 9.06
C ASN A 192 -24.29 -3.44 8.96
N ASP A 193 -24.39 -2.17 9.37
CA ASP A 193 -23.31 -1.17 9.32
C ASP A 193 -22.02 -1.58 10.09
N GLU A 194 -22.13 -2.43 11.12
CA GLU A 194 -20.99 -2.88 11.93
C GLU A 194 -20.42 -4.22 11.46
N GLU A 195 -21.26 -5.02 10.81
CA GLU A 195 -20.94 -6.42 10.45
C GLU A 195 -20.60 -6.60 8.97
N ASP A 196 -21.00 -5.67 8.09
CA ASP A 196 -20.83 -5.74 6.63
C ASP A 196 -21.37 -7.07 6.05
N ASN A 197 -22.48 -7.58 6.59
CA ASN A 197 -23.05 -8.91 6.35
C ASN A 197 -24.27 -8.89 5.39
N GLY A 198 -24.21 -8.06 4.36
CA GLY A 198 -25.23 -7.99 3.30
C GLY A 198 -24.94 -8.90 2.12
N VAL A 199 -25.98 -9.39 1.45
CA VAL A 199 -25.92 -10.09 0.18
C VAL A 199 -26.97 -9.51 -0.76
N LEU A 200 -26.58 -9.24 -2.01
CA LEU A 200 -27.47 -8.74 -3.05
C LEU A 200 -27.47 -9.71 -4.23
N TYR A 201 -28.63 -10.13 -4.65
CA TYR A 201 -28.85 -10.82 -5.92
C TYR A 201 -29.46 -9.86 -6.95
N VAL A 202 -28.78 -9.66 -8.07
CA VAL A 202 -29.27 -8.86 -9.21
C VAL A 202 -29.46 -9.77 -10.41
N MET A 203 -30.60 -9.63 -11.09
CA MET A 203 -30.92 -10.40 -12.29
C MET A 203 -31.44 -9.47 -13.40
N SER A 204 -30.86 -9.58 -14.60
CA SER A 204 -31.33 -8.88 -15.80
C SER A 204 -31.93 -9.85 -16.82
N VAL A 205 -33.20 -9.64 -17.16
CA VAL A 205 -33.96 -10.54 -18.04
C VAL A 205 -33.49 -10.44 -19.50
N SER A 206 -33.25 -9.22 -20.01
CA SER A 206 -32.82 -8.98 -21.39
C SER A 206 -31.43 -9.55 -21.70
N GLU A 207 -30.49 -9.36 -20.77
CA GLU A 207 -29.11 -9.82 -20.95
C GLU A 207 -28.92 -11.29 -20.57
N GLN A 208 -29.92 -11.90 -19.90
CA GLN A 208 -29.82 -13.25 -19.34
C GLN A 208 -28.63 -13.39 -18.40
N GLU A 209 -28.41 -12.36 -17.57
CA GLU A 209 -27.28 -12.27 -16.64
C GLU A 209 -27.78 -12.12 -15.20
N ALA A 210 -27.07 -12.75 -14.27
CA ALA A 210 -27.29 -12.63 -12.83
C ALA A 210 -25.98 -12.44 -12.08
N ARG A 211 -26.07 -11.80 -10.92
CA ARG A 211 -24.93 -11.54 -10.04
C ARG A 211 -25.32 -11.66 -8.57
N LEU A 212 -24.40 -12.22 -7.79
CA LEU A 212 -24.37 -12.12 -6.33
C LEU A 212 -23.25 -11.17 -5.91
N GLU A 213 -23.60 -10.10 -5.20
CA GLU A 213 -22.67 -9.18 -4.55
C GLU A 213 -22.68 -9.45 -3.04
N VAL A 214 -21.51 -9.65 -2.43
CA VAL A 214 -21.37 -10.08 -1.03
C VAL A 214 -20.61 -9.03 -0.23
N GLY A 215 -21.14 -8.67 0.94
CA GLY A 215 -20.50 -7.78 1.89
C GLY A 215 -19.26 -8.42 2.54
N TYR A 216 -18.32 -7.59 3.00
CA TYR A 216 -17.03 -8.02 3.55
C TYR A 216 -17.16 -9.02 4.72
N GLY A 217 -18.21 -8.89 5.53
CA GLY A 217 -18.49 -9.78 6.66
C GLY A 217 -18.77 -11.23 6.26
N PHE A 218 -19.22 -11.45 5.02
CA PHE A 218 -19.58 -12.76 4.49
C PHE A 218 -18.64 -13.31 3.42
N GLU A 219 -17.54 -12.64 3.05
CA GLU A 219 -16.62 -13.18 2.03
C GLU A 219 -16.03 -14.55 2.39
N ASP A 220 -15.80 -14.82 3.67
CA ASP A 220 -15.28 -16.12 4.14
C ASP A 220 -16.37 -17.22 4.14
N THR A 221 -17.64 -16.83 4.15
CA THR A 221 -18.82 -17.72 4.13
C THR A 221 -19.29 -17.98 2.71
N LEU A 222 -19.61 -16.90 2.02
CA LEU A 222 -20.11 -16.85 0.66
C LEU A 222 -18.98 -16.33 -0.22
N THR A 223 -17.97 -17.18 -0.42
CA THR A 223 -16.82 -16.87 -1.28
C THR A 223 -17.26 -16.69 -2.73
N ASP A 224 -16.42 -16.02 -3.53
CA ASP A 224 -16.64 -15.89 -4.98
C ASP A 224 -16.94 -17.22 -5.68
N ALA A 225 -16.27 -18.29 -5.27
CA ALA A 225 -16.51 -19.64 -5.81
C ALA A 225 -17.89 -20.19 -5.41
N ASN A 226 -18.31 -19.99 -4.17
CA ASN A 226 -19.62 -20.41 -3.68
C ASN A 226 -20.73 -19.60 -4.37
N SER A 227 -20.54 -18.29 -4.52
CA SER A 227 -21.45 -17.42 -5.26
C SER A 227 -21.61 -17.88 -6.71
N GLN A 228 -20.51 -18.28 -7.37
CA GLN A 228 -20.56 -18.80 -8.73
C GLN A 228 -21.31 -20.14 -8.78
N GLU A 229 -21.07 -21.03 -7.81
CA GLU A 229 -21.78 -22.32 -7.72
C GLU A 229 -23.29 -22.16 -7.57
N ILE A 230 -23.75 -21.13 -6.85
CA ILE A 230 -25.18 -20.80 -6.73
C ILE A 230 -25.75 -20.32 -8.06
N ILE A 231 -25.06 -19.41 -8.75
CA ILE A 231 -25.53 -18.84 -10.02
C ILE A 231 -25.52 -19.90 -11.13
N ASP A 232 -24.51 -20.77 -11.14
CA ASP A 232 -24.34 -21.85 -12.12
C ASP A 232 -25.09 -23.14 -11.73
N ASN A 233 -25.95 -23.09 -10.69
CA ASN A 233 -26.72 -24.25 -10.26
C ASN A 233 -27.65 -24.72 -11.39
N ASP A 234 -27.61 -26.02 -11.70
CA ASP A 234 -28.35 -26.59 -12.84
C ASP A 234 -29.87 -26.31 -12.77
N GLU A 235 -30.49 -26.35 -11.58
CA GLU A 235 -31.94 -26.10 -11.41
C GLU A 235 -32.26 -24.60 -11.61
N VAL A 236 -31.42 -23.72 -11.08
CA VAL A 236 -31.56 -22.25 -11.23
C VAL A 236 -31.44 -21.86 -12.70
N VAL A 237 -30.43 -22.40 -13.40
CA VAL A 237 -30.19 -22.15 -14.82
C VAL A 237 -31.33 -22.71 -15.67
N GLU A 238 -31.82 -23.92 -15.38
CA GLU A 238 -32.96 -24.53 -16.08
C GLU A 238 -34.23 -23.68 -15.94
N ASP A 239 -34.56 -23.20 -14.73
CA ASP A 239 -35.72 -22.34 -14.52
C ASP A 239 -35.61 -21.01 -15.27
N TYR A 240 -34.42 -20.41 -15.33
CA TYR A 240 -34.21 -19.19 -16.10
C TYR A 240 -34.28 -19.41 -17.61
N GLN A 241 -33.84 -20.57 -18.11
CA GLN A 241 -33.99 -20.97 -19.51
C GLN A 241 -35.45 -21.22 -19.89
N ASP A 242 -36.25 -21.75 -18.96
CA ASP A 242 -37.69 -21.99 -19.13
C ASP A 242 -38.57 -20.76 -18.86
N GLU A 243 -37.96 -19.58 -18.64
CA GLU A 243 -38.63 -18.31 -18.28
C GLU A 243 -39.40 -18.38 -16.93
N ASN A 244 -39.11 -19.38 -16.09
CA ASN A 244 -39.64 -19.54 -14.74
C ASN A 244 -38.85 -18.69 -13.72
N TYR A 245 -38.66 -17.40 -14.01
CA TYR A 245 -37.79 -16.51 -13.21
C TYR A 245 -38.13 -16.47 -11.72
N SER A 246 -39.41 -16.50 -11.36
CA SER A 246 -39.81 -16.52 -9.96
C SER A 246 -39.36 -17.79 -9.23
N GLU A 247 -39.27 -18.93 -9.91
CA GLU A 247 -38.83 -20.20 -9.32
C GLU A 247 -37.31 -20.21 -9.14
N GLY A 248 -36.56 -19.83 -10.19
CA GLY A 248 -35.10 -19.71 -10.11
C GLY A 248 -34.64 -18.73 -9.03
N VAL A 249 -35.39 -17.63 -8.80
CA VAL A 249 -35.12 -16.71 -7.68
C VAL A 249 -35.42 -17.34 -6.32
N MET A 250 -36.47 -18.16 -6.20
CA MET A 250 -36.73 -18.89 -4.94
C MET A 250 -35.63 -19.90 -4.65
N GLN A 251 -35.18 -20.66 -5.65
CA GLN A 251 -34.05 -21.59 -5.50
C GLN A 251 -32.75 -20.88 -5.14
N THR A 252 -32.46 -19.76 -5.81
CA THR A 252 -31.29 -18.92 -5.47
C THR A 252 -31.39 -18.43 -4.02
N THR A 253 -32.58 -18.03 -3.59
CA THR A 253 -32.84 -17.60 -2.20
C THR A 253 -32.57 -18.73 -1.22
N ASP A 254 -32.98 -19.97 -1.53
CA ASP A 254 -32.72 -21.15 -0.69
C ASP A 254 -31.24 -21.48 -0.61
N LEU A 255 -30.53 -21.48 -1.74
CA LEU A 255 -29.09 -21.75 -1.77
C LEU A 255 -28.31 -20.69 -0.98
N VAL A 256 -28.62 -19.41 -1.17
CA VAL A 256 -28.02 -18.32 -0.39
C VAL A 256 -28.35 -18.48 1.09
N ALA A 257 -29.61 -18.80 1.42
CA ALA A 257 -30.02 -19.06 2.79
C ALA A 257 -29.24 -20.23 3.38
N ASP A 258 -28.99 -21.33 2.67
CA ASP A 258 -28.22 -22.45 3.18
C ASP A 258 -26.78 -22.06 3.55
N TYR A 259 -26.13 -21.20 2.74
CA TYR A 259 -24.79 -20.69 3.06
C TYR A 259 -24.78 -19.73 4.25
N ILE A 260 -25.78 -18.86 4.37
CA ILE A 260 -25.84 -17.86 5.46
C ILE A 260 -26.37 -18.46 6.76
N ASN A 261 -27.34 -19.38 6.63
CA ASN A 261 -28.10 -19.99 7.70
C ASN A 261 -27.55 -21.36 8.13
N SER A 262 -26.37 -21.78 7.68
CA SER A 262 -25.65 -22.89 8.30
C SER A 262 -25.12 -22.51 9.71
N ALA A 263 -25.94 -21.79 10.51
CA ALA A 263 -25.85 -21.30 11.89
C ALA A 263 -24.57 -20.61 12.39
N THR A 264 -23.40 -21.08 12.00
CA THR A 264 -22.08 -20.61 12.41
C THR A 264 -21.28 -19.78 11.40
N PRO A 265 -21.73 -19.45 10.16
CA PRO A 265 -20.81 -18.87 9.18
C PRO A 265 -20.27 -17.51 9.59
N TYR A 266 -21.10 -16.72 10.27
CA TYR A 266 -20.70 -15.46 10.86
C TYR A 266 -19.60 -15.66 11.92
N GLU A 267 -19.80 -16.58 12.86
CA GLU A 267 -18.78 -16.90 13.87
C GLU A 267 -17.50 -17.42 13.23
N ASP A 268 -17.61 -18.27 12.20
CA ASP A 268 -16.47 -18.80 11.45
C ASP A 268 -15.68 -17.70 10.72
N SER A 269 -16.36 -16.80 10.02
CA SER A 269 -15.77 -15.61 9.39
C SER A 269 -15.02 -14.74 10.42
N ARG A 270 -15.66 -14.42 11.56
CA ARG A 270 -15.02 -13.64 12.62
C ARG A 270 -13.81 -14.36 13.22
N ILE A 271 -13.89 -15.66 13.47
CA ILE A 271 -12.77 -16.48 13.96
C ILE A 271 -11.60 -16.42 12.98
N ASN A 272 -11.84 -16.68 11.69
CA ASN A 272 -10.83 -16.65 10.64
C ASN A 272 -10.17 -15.26 10.55
N TYR A 273 -10.96 -14.19 10.52
CA TYR A 273 -10.49 -12.81 10.51
C TYR A 273 -9.48 -12.54 11.64
N TYR A 274 -9.82 -12.87 12.90
CA TYR A 274 -8.92 -12.63 14.03
C TYR A 274 -7.71 -13.57 14.02
N GLN A 275 -7.85 -14.81 13.56
CA GLN A 275 -6.74 -15.74 13.41
C GLN A 275 -5.70 -15.24 12.39
N GLU A 276 -6.14 -14.76 11.23
CA GLU A 276 -5.25 -14.17 10.23
C GLU A 276 -4.53 -12.94 10.76
N ARG A 277 -5.27 -12.03 11.42
CA ARG A 277 -4.71 -10.83 12.06
C ARG A 277 -3.66 -11.20 13.11
N LEU A 278 -3.87 -12.27 13.86
CA LEU A 278 -2.92 -12.80 14.82
C LEU A 278 -1.65 -13.35 14.16
N GLN A 279 -1.78 -14.05 13.03
CA GLN A 279 -0.64 -14.58 12.27
C GLN A 279 0.25 -13.48 11.68
N ILE A 280 -0.33 -12.38 11.19
CA ILE A 280 0.43 -11.27 10.59
C ILE A 280 1.03 -10.30 11.63
N LEU A 281 0.46 -10.27 12.85
CA LEU A 281 0.87 -9.40 13.95
C LEU A 281 2.40 -9.33 14.19
N PRO A 282 3.16 -10.43 14.31
CA PRO A 282 4.61 -10.36 14.54
C PRO A 282 5.35 -9.63 13.43
N PHE A 283 4.91 -9.75 12.18
CA PHE A 283 5.55 -9.10 11.04
C PHE A 283 5.30 -7.59 11.05
N ILE A 284 4.08 -7.15 11.37
CA ILE A 284 3.71 -5.74 11.47
C ILE A 284 4.62 -5.01 12.47
N TYR A 285 4.82 -5.59 13.65
CA TYR A 285 5.68 -5.00 14.68
C TYR A 285 7.19 -5.14 14.40
N LEU A 286 7.60 -6.08 13.53
CA LEU A 286 9.00 -6.26 13.12
C LEU A 286 9.47 -5.19 12.11
N ILE A 287 8.59 -4.77 11.20
CA ILE A 287 8.90 -3.79 10.13
C ILE A 287 9.59 -2.51 10.67
N PRO A 288 9.03 -1.78 11.66
CA PRO A 288 9.65 -0.54 12.14
C PRO A 288 11.03 -0.79 12.78
N ILE A 289 11.21 -1.94 13.45
CA ILE A 289 12.49 -2.32 14.07
C ILE A 289 13.55 -2.53 12.98
N VAL A 290 13.21 -3.24 11.91
CA VAL A 290 14.11 -3.49 10.77
C VAL A 290 14.48 -2.18 10.07
N ILE A 291 13.52 -1.28 9.85
CA ILE A 291 13.77 0.03 9.23
C ILE A 291 14.75 0.85 10.08
N VAL A 292 14.51 0.95 11.40
CA VAL A 292 15.41 1.69 12.30
C VAL A 292 16.81 1.05 12.34
N ALA A 293 16.90 -0.29 12.32
CA ALA A 293 18.18 -0.99 12.26
C ALA A 293 18.97 -0.71 10.98
N ILE A 294 18.31 -0.73 9.82
CA ILE A 294 18.94 -0.39 8.52
C ILE A 294 19.43 1.05 8.54
N LEU A 295 18.60 1.99 9.00
CA LEU A 295 18.97 3.40 9.11
C LEU A 295 20.13 3.61 10.08
N PHE A 296 20.13 2.93 11.22
CA PHE A 296 21.21 2.95 12.19
C PHE A 296 22.53 2.50 11.56
N VAL A 297 22.55 1.37 10.86
CA VAL A 297 23.75 0.86 10.17
C VAL A 297 24.22 1.83 9.09
N ALA A 298 23.31 2.38 8.29
CA ALA A 298 23.65 3.34 7.25
C ALA A 298 24.28 4.62 7.82
N VAL A 299 23.69 5.17 8.89
CA VAL A 299 24.22 6.36 9.58
C VAL A 299 25.54 6.06 10.28
N LEU A 300 25.69 4.88 10.88
CA LEU A 300 26.95 4.44 11.50
C LEU A 300 28.08 4.34 10.47
N LEU A 301 27.84 3.72 9.32
CA LEU A 301 28.82 3.65 8.22
C LEU A 301 29.19 5.03 7.70
N TYR A 302 28.19 5.92 7.57
CA TYR A 302 28.42 7.31 7.20
C TYR A 302 29.29 8.04 8.24
N PHE A 303 28.98 7.89 9.53
CA PHE A 303 29.73 8.46 10.65
C PHE A 303 31.20 7.99 10.67
N ILE A 304 31.44 6.68 10.50
CA ILE A 304 32.81 6.14 10.39
C ILE A 304 33.53 6.78 9.18
N GLY A 305 32.82 6.93 8.06
CA GLY A 305 33.34 7.58 6.86
C GLY A 305 33.75 9.03 7.09
N THR A 306 32.92 9.83 7.77
CA THR A 306 33.21 11.24 8.06
C THR A 306 34.37 11.39 9.04
N MET A 307 34.47 10.52 10.04
CA MET A 307 35.60 10.50 10.99
C MET A 307 36.93 10.17 10.31
N LYS A 308 36.94 9.21 9.38
CA LYS A 308 38.14 8.91 8.56
C LYS A 308 38.54 10.11 7.69
N THR A 309 37.57 10.76 7.04
CA THR A 309 37.83 11.99 6.25
C THR A 309 38.43 13.09 7.10
N ARG A 310 37.90 13.31 8.31
CA ARG A 310 38.37 14.33 9.25
C ARG A 310 39.84 14.13 9.62
N LYS A 311 40.23 12.88 9.94
CA LYS A 311 41.62 12.53 10.24
C LYS A 311 42.55 12.79 9.05
N LEU A 312 42.16 12.34 7.85
CA LEU A 312 42.95 12.56 6.63
C LEU A 312 43.17 14.05 6.35
N LEU A 313 42.10 14.85 6.33
CA LEU A 313 42.23 16.28 6.02
C LEU A 313 42.95 17.06 7.12
N ALA A 314 42.89 16.63 8.38
CA ALA A 314 43.68 17.23 9.46
C ALA A 314 45.18 16.96 9.29
N ASN A 315 45.55 15.74 8.89
CA ASN A 315 46.94 15.40 8.59
C ASN A 315 47.45 16.20 7.38
N ASP A 316 46.69 16.22 6.29
CA ASP A 316 47.02 17.01 5.10
C ASP A 316 47.17 18.49 5.42
N TYR A 317 46.33 19.03 6.32
CA TYR A 317 46.42 20.42 6.75
C TYR A 317 47.65 20.68 7.62
N LYS A 318 48.03 19.74 8.48
CA LYS A 318 49.25 19.83 9.29
C LYS A 318 50.51 19.81 8.43
N GLU A 319 50.54 18.93 7.42
CA GLU A 319 51.62 18.88 6.45
C GLU A 319 51.70 20.17 5.63
N PHE A 320 50.54 20.69 5.18
CA PHE A 320 50.43 21.99 4.52
C PHE A 320 50.99 23.12 5.41
N SER A 321 50.57 23.21 6.67
CA SER A 321 50.99 24.28 7.57
C SER A 321 52.48 24.23 7.91
N ASN A 322 53.04 23.03 8.08
CA ASN A 322 54.47 22.85 8.37
C ASN A 322 55.35 23.21 7.16
N THR A 323 54.79 23.20 5.96
CA THR A 323 55.51 23.53 4.72
C THR A 323 55.49 25.04 4.41
N ILE A 324 54.72 25.83 5.17
CA ILE A 324 54.61 27.28 4.99
C ILE A 324 55.44 28.00 6.05
N GLU A 325 56.30 28.92 5.62
CA GLU A 325 57.14 29.77 6.47
C GLU A 325 56.83 31.24 6.15
N ASP A 326 56.46 32.06 7.14
CA ASP A 326 56.06 33.49 6.95
C ASP A 326 55.03 33.76 5.82
N ASN A 327 54.04 32.87 5.67
CA ASN A 327 53.05 32.90 4.57
C ASN A 327 53.68 32.81 3.16
N ARG A 328 54.86 32.21 3.06
CA ARG A 328 55.59 31.92 1.82
C ARG A 328 55.93 30.42 1.77
N ILE A 329 56.17 29.92 0.57
CA ILE A 329 56.56 28.51 0.34
C ILE A 329 58.04 28.53 -0.07
N PRO A 330 58.96 28.05 0.79
CA PRO A 330 60.39 28.08 0.51
C PRO A 330 60.81 26.96 -0.47
N ALA A 331 61.41 27.34 -1.60
CA ALA A 331 61.97 26.46 -2.66
C ALA A 331 61.01 25.48 -3.38
N ASP A 332 61.45 25.00 -4.55
CA ASP A 332 60.64 24.21 -5.50
C ASP A 332 60.12 22.89 -4.88
N GLN A 333 60.90 22.24 -4.01
CA GLN A 333 60.50 20.99 -3.34
C GLN A 333 59.30 21.15 -2.40
N ALA A 334 59.16 22.30 -1.74
CA ALA A 334 58.03 22.56 -0.84
C ALA A 334 56.73 22.80 -1.63
N ALA A 335 56.83 23.48 -2.78
CA ALA A 335 55.71 23.68 -3.68
C ALA A 335 55.22 22.35 -4.27
N GLU A 336 56.15 21.45 -4.63
CA GLU A 336 55.82 20.11 -5.13
C GLU A 336 55.09 19.27 -4.09
N LYS A 337 55.57 19.24 -2.83
CA LYS A 337 54.91 18.53 -1.72
C LYS A 337 53.47 18.99 -1.49
N ILE A 338 53.22 20.31 -1.50
CA ILE A 338 51.88 20.87 -1.34
C ILE A 338 50.93 20.42 -2.45
N LYS A 339 51.42 20.30 -3.69
CA LYS A 339 50.62 19.83 -4.84
C LYS A 339 50.12 18.39 -4.67
N HIS A 340 50.79 17.58 -3.85
CA HIS A 340 50.39 16.21 -3.58
C HIS A 340 49.32 16.08 -2.48
N LEU A 341 49.04 17.13 -1.71
CA LEU A 341 48.03 17.09 -0.64
C LEU A 341 46.60 16.99 -1.19
N SER A 342 45.71 16.31 -0.47
CA SER A 342 44.29 16.19 -0.89
C SER A 342 43.58 17.54 -0.85
N LEU A 343 43.98 18.42 0.06
CA LEU A 343 43.51 19.81 0.14
C LEU A 343 43.81 20.62 -1.12
N TYR A 344 44.94 20.38 -1.78
CA TYR A 344 45.31 21.07 -3.01
C TYR A 344 44.43 20.62 -4.19
N GLY A 345 44.17 19.32 -4.32
CA GLY A 345 43.26 18.80 -5.35
C GLY A 345 41.80 19.25 -5.16
N LEU A 346 41.37 19.49 -3.91
CA LEU A 346 40.05 20.04 -3.60
C LEU A 346 39.85 21.50 -4.07
N LEU A 347 40.92 22.28 -4.29
CA LEU A 347 40.83 23.63 -4.86
C LEU A 347 40.22 23.62 -6.27
N PHE A 348 40.54 22.62 -7.08
CA PHE A 348 40.05 22.49 -8.46
C PHE A 348 38.64 21.91 -8.51
N TYR A 349 38.24 21.11 -7.52
CA TYR A 349 36.97 20.39 -7.52
C TYR A 349 35.85 21.11 -6.74
N GLY A 350 36.21 21.96 -5.79
CA GLY A 350 35.28 22.54 -4.81
C GLY A 350 34.88 21.52 -3.74
N MET A 351 34.51 22.04 -2.57
CA MET A 351 34.01 21.21 -1.46
C MET A 351 32.53 20.90 -1.68
N VAL A 352 32.19 19.62 -1.75
CA VAL A 352 30.79 19.14 -1.75
C VAL A 352 30.50 18.60 -0.35
N TYR A 353 29.35 18.98 0.21
CA TYR A 353 28.98 18.77 1.61
C TYR A 353 28.90 17.30 2.06
N TRP A 354 28.95 16.34 1.12
CA TRP A 354 28.75 14.91 1.34
C TRP A 354 29.97 14.03 0.99
N GLN A 355 31.21 14.52 1.17
CA GLN A 355 32.39 13.75 0.75
C GLN A 355 32.87 12.77 1.85
N THR A 356 32.61 11.49 1.63
CA THR A 356 33.28 10.39 2.36
C THR A 356 34.76 10.30 1.97
N TYR A 357 35.57 9.60 2.78
CA TYR A 357 37.01 9.43 2.57
C TYR A 357 37.37 9.07 1.12
N ARG A 358 36.63 8.13 0.51
CA ARG A 358 36.80 7.72 -0.89
C ARG A 358 36.57 8.85 -1.89
N HIS A 359 35.60 9.74 -1.63
CA HIS A 359 35.34 10.90 -2.48
C HIS A 359 36.46 11.93 -2.42
N VAL A 360 37.02 12.17 -1.23
CA VAL A 360 38.14 13.10 -1.06
C VAL A 360 39.38 12.60 -1.82
N LEU A 361 39.75 11.33 -1.66
CA LEU A 361 40.86 10.72 -2.41
C LEU A 361 40.63 10.82 -3.92
N LYS A 362 39.43 10.50 -4.38
CA LYS A 362 39.08 10.61 -5.79
C LYS A 362 39.20 12.04 -6.32
N ASN A 363 38.71 13.03 -5.58
CA ASN A 363 38.77 14.42 -6.02
C ASN A 363 40.21 14.95 -6.01
N ARG A 364 41.05 14.48 -5.08
CA ARG A 364 42.48 14.70 -5.12
C ARG A 364 43.08 14.19 -6.43
N ASP A 365 42.80 12.95 -6.80
CA ASP A 365 43.40 12.32 -7.98
C ASP A 365 42.94 13.02 -9.29
N ILE A 366 41.66 13.40 -9.37
CA ILE A 366 41.15 14.24 -10.48
C ILE A 366 41.83 15.61 -10.51
N GLY A 367 41.99 16.25 -9.35
CA GLY A 367 42.68 17.54 -9.24
C GLY A 367 44.13 17.47 -9.72
N ARG A 368 44.84 16.38 -9.39
CA ARG A 368 46.19 16.10 -9.92
C ARG A 368 46.19 15.96 -11.45
N LEU A 369 45.16 15.34 -12.01
CA LEU A 369 45.02 15.25 -13.48
C LEU A 369 44.79 16.61 -14.15
N LEU A 370 43.89 17.42 -13.60
CA LEU A 370 43.59 18.75 -14.13
C LEU A 370 44.78 19.71 -13.99
N HIS A 371 45.63 19.50 -12.99
CA HIS A 371 46.91 20.20 -12.91
C HIS A 371 47.82 19.81 -14.07
N LYS A 372 47.96 18.50 -14.38
CA LYS A 372 48.78 18.03 -15.51
C LYS A 372 48.24 18.51 -16.87
N TYR A 373 46.91 18.65 -16.98
CA TYR A 373 46.24 19.07 -18.20
C TYR A 373 45.26 20.21 -17.92
N PRO A 374 45.74 21.47 -17.88
CA PRO A 374 44.93 22.63 -17.46
C PRO A 374 43.72 22.92 -18.33
N SER A 375 43.80 22.60 -19.63
CA SER A 375 42.70 22.71 -20.59
C SER A 375 41.66 21.59 -20.50
N GLY A 376 41.89 20.61 -19.61
CA GLY A 376 41.04 19.45 -19.42
C GLY A 376 39.64 19.82 -18.92
N ARG A 377 38.60 19.33 -19.61
CA ARG A 377 37.20 19.49 -19.21
C ARG A 377 36.78 18.34 -18.30
N LYS A 378 36.12 18.67 -17.19
CA LYS A 378 35.62 17.68 -16.24
C LYS A 378 34.28 17.10 -16.69
N MET A 379 34.15 15.77 -16.63
CA MET A 379 32.90 15.05 -16.84
C MET A 379 32.72 13.97 -15.76
N GLY A 380 32.00 14.29 -14.68
CA GLY A 380 31.72 13.35 -13.59
C GLY A 380 32.99 12.82 -12.90
N ARG A 381 33.32 11.54 -13.11
CA ARG A 381 34.51 10.85 -12.56
C ARG A 381 35.70 10.83 -13.54
N ARG A 382 35.67 11.64 -14.60
CA ARG A 382 36.61 11.59 -15.73
C ARG A 382 37.07 12.98 -16.12
N VAL A 383 38.20 13.05 -16.83
CA VAL A 383 38.78 14.28 -17.35
C VAL A 383 39.01 14.11 -18.85
N LEU A 384 38.47 15.01 -19.66
CA LEU A 384 38.63 15.03 -21.11
C LEU A 384 39.68 16.08 -21.48
N VAL A 385 40.77 15.67 -22.12
CA VAL A 385 41.86 16.55 -22.55
C VAL A 385 42.01 16.46 -24.05
N GLY A 386 41.65 17.51 -24.78
CA GLY A 386 41.47 17.42 -26.23
C GLY A 386 40.43 16.34 -26.56
N ASP A 387 40.84 15.34 -27.35
CA ASP A 387 40.02 14.16 -27.68
C ASP A 387 40.31 12.94 -26.81
N THR A 388 41.22 13.02 -25.84
CA THR A 388 41.57 11.88 -24.97
C THR A 388 40.80 11.95 -23.65
N LEU A 389 40.03 10.90 -23.33
CA LEU A 389 39.31 10.76 -22.07
C LEU A 389 40.12 9.93 -21.07
N TYR A 390 40.35 10.49 -19.89
CA TYR A 390 41.04 9.83 -18.77
C TYR A 390 40.06 9.45 -17.65
N ASP A 391 40.33 8.33 -16.98
CA ASP A 391 39.71 8.01 -15.69
C ASP A 391 40.30 8.91 -14.58
N TYR A 392 39.70 8.87 -13.38
CA TYR A 392 40.16 9.68 -12.25
C TYR A 392 41.57 9.34 -11.75
N ARG A 393 42.13 8.19 -12.13
CA ARG A 393 43.49 7.75 -11.79
C ARG A 393 44.51 8.14 -12.85
N GLY A 394 44.07 8.67 -14.00
CA GLY A 394 44.93 9.06 -15.11
C GLY A 394 45.13 8.00 -16.17
N LEU A 395 44.36 6.92 -16.14
CA LEU A 395 44.38 5.90 -17.19
C LEU A 395 43.56 6.37 -18.39
N ILE A 396 44.07 6.12 -19.60
CA ILE A 396 43.37 6.44 -20.85
C ILE A 396 42.19 5.49 -21.00
N LEU A 397 40.99 6.04 -21.11
CA LEU A 397 39.76 5.30 -21.41
C LEU A 397 39.47 5.26 -22.91
N THR A 398 39.74 6.36 -23.62
CA THR A 398 39.65 6.45 -25.09
C THR A 398 40.50 7.62 -25.60
N ALA A 399 41.18 7.46 -26.73
CA ALA A 399 42.03 8.49 -27.35
C ALA A 399 41.31 9.28 -28.47
N HIS A 400 40.06 8.93 -28.77
CA HIS A 400 39.24 9.58 -29.80
C HIS A 400 37.80 9.77 -29.31
N TYR A 401 37.64 10.52 -28.23
CA TYR A 401 36.37 10.70 -27.55
C TYR A 401 35.29 11.28 -28.46
N ALA A 402 35.63 12.27 -29.29
CA ALA A 402 34.72 12.94 -30.20
C ALA A 402 34.19 12.05 -31.34
N SER A 403 34.95 11.03 -31.77
CA SER A 403 34.52 10.07 -32.80
C SER A 403 34.08 8.71 -32.22
N SER A 404 34.36 8.44 -30.95
CA SER A 404 33.90 7.23 -30.28
C SER A 404 32.39 7.29 -30.00
N ALA A 405 31.67 6.18 -30.21
CA ALA A 405 30.28 5.99 -29.76
C ALA A 405 30.13 5.94 -28.22
N TYR A 406 31.04 6.59 -27.50
CA TYR A 406 31.14 6.52 -26.06
C TYR A 406 30.15 7.49 -25.42
N ASN A 407 28.94 7.00 -25.14
CA ASN A 407 27.90 7.76 -24.49
C ASN A 407 28.07 7.71 -22.95
N PRO A 408 28.41 8.81 -22.26
CA PRO A 408 28.60 8.81 -20.79
C PRO A 408 27.29 8.64 -20.01
N ARG A 409 26.12 8.56 -20.68
CA ARG A 409 24.80 8.45 -20.02
C ARG A 409 24.28 7.02 -19.78
N SER A 410 25.00 5.95 -20.13
CA SER A 410 24.44 4.59 -20.01
C SER A 410 24.50 3.92 -18.62
N SER A 411 24.89 4.61 -17.53
CA SER A 411 24.89 3.98 -16.19
C SER A 411 23.70 4.32 -15.28
N LYS A 412 22.67 5.03 -15.79
CA LYS A 412 21.39 5.19 -15.08
C LYS A 412 20.24 5.33 -16.09
N GLY A 413 19.96 4.25 -16.80
CA GLY A 413 18.68 4.04 -17.48
C GLY A 413 17.84 3.05 -16.69
N ARG A 414 17.03 3.54 -15.75
CA ARG A 414 15.69 2.98 -15.54
C ARG A 414 14.73 4.12 -15.82
N GLY A 415 13.91 3.88 -16.84
CA GLY A 415 13.05 4.84 -17.50
C GLY A 415 11.92 5.36 -16.61
N ARG A 416 11.38 6.47 -17.10
CA ARG A 416 10.21 7.21 -16.66
C ARG A 416 8.92 6.38 -16.74
N GLY A 417 8.11 6.51 -15.70
CA GLY A 417 6.66 6.65 -15.69
C GLY A 417 6.34 7.27 -14.32
N GLY A 418 5.77 8.46 -14.16
CA GLY A 418 4.59 8.99 -14.85
C GLY A 418 3.38 8.68 -13.97
N GLY A 419 3.18 9.44 -12.89
CA GLY A 419 2.05 9.30 -11.99
C GLY A 419 2.07 10.42 -10.96
N GLY A 420 1.10 11.33 -11.06
CA GLY A 420 0.97 12.51 -10.20
C GLY A 420 0.54 12.13 -8.80
N PHE A 421 1.04 12.88 -7.81
CA PHE A 421 0.46 12.90 -6.46
C PHE A 421 -0.16 14.28 -6.26
N GLY A 422 -1.47 14.37 -6.53
CA GLY A 422 -2.34 15.40 -5.99
C GLY A 422 -3.12 14.77 -4.84
N GLY A 423 -2.72 15.07 -3.60
CA GLY A 423 -3.47 14.69 -2.41
C GLY A 423 -4.02 15.94 -1.75
N GLY A 424 -5.23 16.33 -2.14
CA GLY A 424 -6.06 17.26 -1.39
C GLY A 424 -6.85 16.46 -0.36
N PHE A 425 -6.72 16.81 0.92
CA PHE A 425 -7.55 16.29 2.00
C PHE A 425 -8.59 17.36 2.38
N GLY A 426 -9.84 17.08 2.06
CA GLY A 426 -11.08 17.52 2.73
C GLY A 426 -12.01 16.31 2.62
N GLY A 427 -12.64 15.78 3.66
CA GLY A 427 -13.31 16.42 4.78
C GLY A 427 -14.81 16.15 4.58
N GLY A 428 -15.36 15.12 5.23
CA GLY A 428 -16.78 14.80 5.19
C GLY A 428 -17.05 13.33 5.48
N SER A 429 -17.74 13.08 6.59
CA SER A 429 -18.16 11.78 7.12
C SER A 429 -19.58 11.50 6.64
N PHE A 430 -19.83 10.33 6.04
CA PHE A 430 -21.09 9.57 6.13
C PHE A 430 -20.71 8.10 5.96
N GLY A 431 -21.09 7.28 6.94
CA GLY A 431 -20.87 5.84 6.95
C GLY A 431 -21.73 5.15 5.89
N GLY A 432 -21.18 4.09 5.35
CA GLY A 432 -21.71 3.25 4.29
C GLY A 432 -20.51 2.42 3.82
N GLY A 433 -20.50 1.13 4.18
CA GLY A 433 -19.41 0.22 3.84
C GLY A 433 -19.12 0.29 2.35
N ALA A 434 -17.87 0.57 1.98
CA ALA A 434 -17.46 0.44 0.59
C ALA A 434 -17.37 -1.05 0.29
N SER A 435 -18.19 -1.58 -0.64
CA SER A 435 -18.03 -2.93 -1.14
C SER A 435 -16.65 -3.02 -1.81
N GLY A 436 -15.70 -3.61 -1.08
CA GLY A 436 -14.48 -4.17 -1.63
C GLY A 436 -14.56 -5.69 -1.72
N GLY A 437 -15.77 -6.24 -1.53
CA GLY A 437 -16.05 -7.65 -1.35
C GLY A 437 -16.31 -8.39 -2.67
N GLY A 438 -15.89 -9.65 -2.75
CA GLY A 438 -16.06 -10.54 -3.91
C GLY A 438 -17.52 -10.87 -4.23
N GLY A 439 -17.74 -11.46 -5.41
CA GLY A 439 -19.06 -11.78 -5.92
C GLY A 439 -19.01 -12.27 -7.37
N ALA A 440 -19.91 -13.20 -7.70
CA ALA A 440 -19.90 -13.91 -8.96
C ALA A 440 -20.96 -13.36 -9.93
N SER A 441 -20.69 -13.45 -11.23
CA SER A 441 -21.64 -13.19 -12.30
C SER A 441 -21.73 -14.40 -13.23
N GLY A 442 -22.90 -14.64 -13.79
CA GLY A 442 -23.15 -15.74 -14.71
C GLY A 442 -24.30 -15.40 -15.64
N GLY A 443 -24.41 -16.15 -16.72
CA GLY A 443 -25.53 -16.04 -17.66
C GLY A 443 -26.04 -17.41 -18.09
N TRP A 444 -27.29 -17.46 -18.53
CA TRP A 444 -28.02 -18.70 -18.81
C TRP A 444 -28.39 -18.90 -20.28
#